data_AF-A0A3D3QKH1-F1
#
_entry.id   AF-A0A3D3QKH1-F1
#
_cell.length_a   1.000
_cell.length_b   1.000
_cell.length_c   1.000
_cell.angle_alpha   90.00
_cell.angle_beta   90.00
_cell.angle_gamma   90.00
#
_symmetry.space_group_name_H-M   'P 1'
#
loop_
_entity.id
_entity.type
_entity.pdbx_description
1 polymer ?
#
loop_
_entity_poly.entity_id
_entity_poly.type
_entity_poly.pdbx_seq_one_letter_code
_entity_poly.pdbx_strand_id
1 'polypeptide(L)'
;MRRSLLIFTFLLASAAPITGQESPAANADYLSAVARFFSLPSNEVSILSEWEIPVDEIPVVLFVARRSGVSPEAFNALRQAGRNWSELAARYGVGASALHVPVPEDAQV
;
A
#
# COMPACT_ATOMS: atom_id res chain seq x y z
N MET A 1 -40.61 -0.43 -47.16
CA MET A 1 -41.40 0.14 -46.04
C MET A 1 -40.60 -0.15 -44.76
N ARG A 2 -39.62 0.67 -44.37
CA ARG A 2 -39.78 1.87 -43.51
C ARG A 2 -40.77 1.62 -42.36
N ARG A 3 -40.23 1.29 -41.18
CA ARG A 3 -40.71 1.77 -39.87
C ARG A 3 -39.61 1.53 -38.85
N SER A 4 -38.59 2.39 -38.96
CA SER A 4 -37.69 2.75 -37.87
C SER A 4 -38.52 3.35 -36.75
N LEU A 5 -38.43 2.80 -35.55
CA LEU A 5 -38.38 3.52 -34.29
C LEU A 5 -38.26 2.43 -33.22
N LEU A 6 -37.19 2.42 -32.44
CA LEU A 6 -37.27 2.06 -31.03
C LEU A 6 -35.98 2.57 -30.36
N ILE A 7 -36.11 3.79 -29.86
CA ILE A 7 -35.62 4.24 -28.55
C ILE A 7 -34.11 4.10 -28.32
N PHE A 8 -33.40 5.20 -28.62
CA PHE A 8 -32.05 5.47 -28.13
C PHE A 8 -32.15 5.81 -26.63
N THR A 9 -32.14 4.78 -25.78
CA THR A 9 -32.10 4.97 -24.32
C THR A 9 -30.75 5.56 -23.96
N PHE A 10 -30.77 6.86 -23.62
CA PHE A 10 -29.62 7.62 -23.15
C PHE A 10 -29.19 7.05 -21.79
N LEU A 11 -28.23 6.13 -21.79
CA LEU A 11 -27.58 5.65 -20.58
C LEU A 11 -26.72 6.81 -20.04
N LEU A 12 -27.25 7.59 -19.09
CA LEU A 12 -26.43 8.45 -18.25
C LEU A 12 -25.53 7.54 -17.41
N ALA A 13 -24.37 7.20 -17.96
CA ALA A 13 -23.27 6.69 -17.18
C ALA A 13 -22.84 7.82 -16.24
N SER A 14 -23.30 7.77 -15.00
CA SER A 14 -22.64 8.50 -13.92
C SER A 14 -21.21 7.97 -13.89
N ALA A 15 -20.28 8.74 -14.45
CA ALA A 15 -18.85 8.52 -14.26
C ALA A 15 -18.55 8.88 -12.80
N ALA A 16 -19.00 8.03 -11.87
CA ALA A 16 -18.38 8.00 -10.57
C ALA A 16 -16.90 7.72 -10.84
N PRO A 17 -15.98 8.54 -10.31
CA PRO A 17 -14.58 8.19 -10.38
C PRO A 17 -14.46 6.77 -9.83
N ILE A 18 -13.86 5.87 -10.60
CA ILE A 18 -13.48 4.55 -10.11
C ILE A 18 -12.31 4.80 -9.15
N THR A 19 -12.60 5.33 -7.97
CA THR A 19 -11.71 5.16 -6.82
C THR A 19 -11.76 3.69 -6.48
N GLY A 20 -10.60 3.05 -6.40
CA GLY A 20 -10.52 1.65 -5.96
C GLY A 20 -11.36 1.49 -4.70
N GLN A 21 -12.25 0.50 -4.66
CA GLN A 21 -13.10 0.24 -3.50
C GLN A 21 -12.20 -0.22 -2.35
N GLU A 22 -11.71 0.72 -1.53
CA GLU A 22 -11.04 0.39 -0.27
C GLU A 22 -12.06 -0.24 0.67
N SER A 23 -11.99 -1.56 0.81
CA SER A 23 -12.82 -2.30 1.75
C SER A 23 -12.12 -2.37 3.11
N PRO A 24 -12.78 -1.99 4.22
CA PRO A 24 -12.22 -2.15 5.56
C PRO A 24 -11.77 -3.59 5.86
N ALA A 25 -12.47 -4.58 5.31
CA ALA A 25 -12.09 -5.99 5.44
C ALA A 25 -10.79 -6.31 4.69
N ALA A 26 -10.62 -5.76 3.47
CA ALA A 26 -9.39 -5.93 2.71
C ALA A 26 -8.19 -5.29 3.41
N ASN A 27 -8.37 -4.11 4.01
CA ASN A 27 -7.32 -3.46 4.80
C ASN A 27 -6.96 -4.30 6.04
N ALA A 28 -7.93 -4.89 6.73
CA ALA A 28 -7.67 -5.75 7.88
C ALA A 28 -6.86 -7.01 7.49
N ASP A 29 -7.23 -7.67 6.38
CA ASP A 29 -6.50 -8.84 5.87
C ASP A 29 -5.08 -8.48 5.45
N TYR A 30 -4.91 -7.36 4.75
CA TYR A 30 -3.61 -6.83 4.35
C TYR A 30 -2.72 -6.53 5.56
N LEU A 31 -3.23 -5.78 6.54
CA LEU A 31 -2.53 -5.46 7.78
C LEU A 31 -2.18 -6.72 8.59
N SER A 32 -3.04 -7.74 8.57
CA SER A 32 -2.76 -9.05 9.17
C SER A 32 -1.59 -9.76 8.48
N ALA A 33 -1.50 -9.70 7.15
CA ALA A 33 -0.38 -10.24 6.40
C ALA A 33 0.93 -9.51 6.70
N VAL A 34 0.89 -8.17 6.76
CA VAL A 34 2.03 -7.33 7.16
C VAL A 34 2.51 -7.69 8.57
N ALA A 35 1.60 -7.82 9.54
CA ALA A 35 1.92 -8.23 10.91
C ALA A 35 2.71 -9.54 10.94
N ARG A 36 2.21 -10.57 10.22
CA ARG A 36 2.84 -11.89 10.14
C ARG A 36 4.24 -11.81 9.51
N PHE A 37 4.41 -11.05 8.43
CA PHE A 37 5.70 -10.89 7.75
C PHE A 37 6.76 -10.26 8.69
N PHE A 38 6.37 -9.24 9.44
CA PHE A 38 7.28 -8.55 10.37
C PHE A 38 7.33 -9.21 11.76
N SER A 39 6.58 -10.30 12.00
CA SER A 39 6.45 -10.96 13.30
C SER A 39 5.96 -10.01 14.41
N LEU A 40 5.10 -9.06 14.06
CA LEU A 40 4.48 -8.13 15.01
C LEU A 40 3.23 -8.79 15.63
N PRO A 41 3.00 -8.63 16.94
CA PRO A 41 1.74 -9.03 17.56
C PRO A 41 0.58 -8.22 16.96
N SER A 42 -0.60 -8.85 16.89
CA SER A 42 -1.74 -8.31 16.13
C SER A 42 -2.23 -6.95 16.63
N ASN A 43 -2.00 -6.63 17.91
CA ASN A 43 -2.31 -5.34 18.49
C ASN A 43 -1.31 -4.24 18.11
N GLU A 44 -0.06 -4.57 17.73
CA GLU A 44 0.93 -3.58 17.30
C GLU A 44 0.61 -2.97 15.93
N VAL A 45 -0.08 -3.71 15.06
CA VAL A 45 -0.51 -3.17 13.76
C VAL A 45 -1.65 -2.17 13.90
N SER A 46 -2.48 -2.29 14.95
CA SER A 46 -3.42 -1.24 15.33
C SER A 46 -2.70 0.02 15.81
N ILE A 47 -1.54 -0.11 16.47
CA ILE A 47 -0.73 1.05 16.91
C ILE A 47 -0.09 1.75 15.70
N LEU A 48 0.23 1.03 14.62
CA LEU A 48 0.70 1.64 13.36
C LEU A 48 -0.32 2.60 12.74
N SER A 49 -1.62 2.37 12.97
CA SER A 49 -2.67 3.29 12.52
C SER A 49 -2.67 4.62 13.28
N GLU A 50 -2.11 4.65 14.50
CA GLU A 50 -2.00 5.87 15.32
C GLU A 50 -0.90 6.80 14.79
N TRP A 51 0.05 6.29 14.01
CA TRP A 51 1.17 7.08 13.45
C TRP A 51 0.80 7.83 12.17
N GLU A 52 -0.48 7.85 11.79
CA GLU A 52 -0.99 8.51 10.58
C GLU A 52 -0.25 8.05 9.31
N ILE A 53 0.18 6.79 9.28
CA ILE A 53 0.86 6.19 8.14
C ILE A 53 -0.20 5.66 7.17
N PRO A 54 -0.17 6.05 5.88
CA PRO A 54 -1.01 5.41 4.87
C PRO A 54 -0.83 3.89 4.89
N VAL A 55 -1.92 3.13 4.79
CA VAL A 55 -1.90 1.66 4.97
C VAL A 55 -0.88 0.99 4.04
N ASP A 56 -0.78 1.46 2.81
CA ASP A 56 0.16 1.01 1.77
C ASP A 56 1.62 1.36 2.07
N GLU A 57 1.88 2.41 2.86
CA GLU A 57 3.23 2.83 3.24
C GLU A 57 3.76 2.08 4.47
N ILE A 58 2.88 1.50 5.30
CA ILE A 58 3.25 0.77 6.53
C ILE A 58 4.36 -0.29 6.32
N PRO A 59 4.25 -1.25 5.39
CA PRO A 59 5.31 -2.24 5.22
C PRO A 59 6.63 -1.62 4.77
N VAL A 60 6.61 -0.51 4.02
CA VAL A 60 7.83 0.18 3.60
C VAL A 60 8.54 0.81 4.80
N VAL A 61 7.78 1.50 5.67
CA VAL A 61 8.30 2.07 6.92
C VAL A 61 8.92 0.98 7.80
N LEU A 62 8.20 -0.12 8.04
CA LEU A 62 8.69 -1.24 8.86
C LEU A 62 9.94 -1.88 8.26
N PHE A 63 9.98 -2.04 6.95
CA PHE A 63 11.11 -2.62 6.22
C PHE A 63 12.37 -1.78 6.37
N VAL A 64 12.27 -0.46 6.14
CA VAL A 64 13.43 0.45 6.25
C VAL A 64 13.87 0.58 7.70
N ALA A 65 12.94 0.71 8.64
CA ALA A 65 13.22 0.79 10.07
C ALA A 65 14.01 -0.43 10.56
N ARG A 66 13.54 -1.65 10.24
CA ARG A 66 14.20 -2.90 10.65
C ARG A 66 15.63 -3.03 10.11
N ARG A 67 15.89 -2.55 8.89
CA ARG A 67 17.20 -2.67 8.24
C ARG A 67 18.18 -1.57 8.65
N SER A 68 17.67 -0.38 8.96
CA SER A 68 18.49 0.78 9.33
C SER A 68 18.71 0.94 10.83
N GLY A 69 17.90 0.27 11.66
CA GLY A 69 17.90 0.41 13.11
C GLY A 69 17.22 1.70 13.59
N VAL A 70 16.59 2.46 12.70
CA VAL A 70 15.80 3.66 13.04
C VAL A 70 14.39 3.24 13.46
N SER A 71 13.79 3.96 14.41
CA SER A 71 12.41 3.68 14.81
C SER A 71 11.44 4.00 13.65
N PRO A 72 10.38 3.19 13.46
CA PRO A 72 9.34 3.46 12.46
C PRO A 72 8.74 4.87 12.58
N GLU A 73 8.47 5.33 13.80
CA GLU A 73 7.94 6.67 14.09
C GLU A 73 8.86 7.78 13.60
N ALA A 74 10.16 7.71 13.92
CA ALA A 74 11.14 8.72 13.49
C ALA A 74 11.29 8.73 11.96
N PHE A 75 11.25 7.55 11.35
CA PHE A 75 11.29 7.42 9.89
C PHE A 75 10.03 8.03 9.25
N ASN A 76 8.86 7.77 9.81
CA ASN A 76 7.59 8.36 9.36
C ASN A 76 7.55 9.89 9.49
N ALA A 77 8.10 10.45 10.57
CA ALA A 77 8.21 11.90 10.72
C ALA A 77 9.01 12.55 9.57
N LEU A 78 10.07 11.89 9.07
CA LEU A 78 10.83 12.36 7.91
C LEU A 78 10.01 12.26 6.61
N ARG A 79 9.19 11.21 6.48
CA ARG A 79 8.28 11.02 5.34
C ARG A 79 7.20 12.09 5.29
N GLN A 80 6.61 12.43 6.45
CA GLN A 80 5.64 13.51 6.59
C GLN A 80 6.26 14.90 6.33
N ALA A 81 7.55 15.08 6.61
CA ALA A 81 8.30 16.30 6.27
C ALA A 81 8.58 16.47 4.76
N GLY A 82 7.94 15.66 3.90
CA GLY A 82 7.99 15.79 2.44
C GLY A 82 9.24 15.20 1.79
N ARG A 83 10.05 14.41 2.52
CA ARG A 83 11.16 13.68 1.91
C ARG A 83 10.65 12.55 1.04
N ASN A 84 11.23 12.41 -0.15
CA ASN A 84 10.85 11.35 -1.07
C ASN A 84 11.45 10.00 -0.64
N TRP A 85 10.80 8.92 -1.07
CA TRP A 85 11.16 7.55 -0.72
C TRP A 85 12.58 7.15 -1.14
N SER A 86 13.02 7.57 -2.32
CA SER A 86 14.33 7.22 -2.84
C SER A 86 15.46 7.89 -2.06
N GLU A 87 15.30 9.15 -1.65
CA GLU A 87 16.25 9.86 -0.77
C GLU A 87 16.35 9.17 0.59
N LEU A 88 15.20 8.83 1.20
CA LEU A 88 15.16 8.14 2.49
C LEU A 88 15.80 6.74 2.38
N ALA A 89 15.43 5.95 1.37
CA ALA A 89 16.00 4.63 1.13
C ALA A 89 17.53 4.71 0.93
N ALA A 90 18.01 5.68 0.14
CA ALA A 90 19.45 5.91 -0.04
C ALA A 90 20.14 6.31 1.27
N ARG A 91 19.56 7.25 2.03
CA ARG A 91 20.09 7.69 3.34
C ARG A 91 20.24 6.53 4.32
N TYR A 92 19.32 5.57 4.28
CA TYR A 92 19.28 4.43 5.19
C TYR A 92 19.87 3.14 4.60
N GLY A 93 20.57 3.22 3.46
CA GLY A 93 21.27 2.08 2.87
C GLY A 93 20.36 0.99 2.28
N VAL A 94 19.10 1.32 1.99
CA VAL A 94 18.14 0.42 1.34
C VAL A 94 18.23 0.60 -0.18
N GLY A 95 19.06 -0.22 -0.82
CA GLY A 95 19.23 -0.23 -2.27
C GLY A 95 18.33 -1.24 -3.00
N ALA A 96 18.40 -1.28 -4.33
CA ALA A 96 17.58 -2.18 -5.15
C ALA A 96 17.75 -3.68 -4.79
N SER A 97 18.95 -4.09 -4.37
CA SER A 97 19.21 -5.45 -3.92
C SER A 97 18.39 -5.85 -2.69
N ALA A 98 18.08 -4.90 -1.81
CA ALA A 98 17.24 -5.13 -0.63
C ALA A 98 15.79 -5.41 -1.03
N LEU A 99 15.31 -4.87 -2.16
CA LEU A 99 13.94 -4.97 -2.64
C LEU A 99 13.72 -6.12 -3.62
N HIS A 100 14.77 -6.88 -3.93
CA HIS A 100 14.67 -8.00 -4.85
C HIS A 100 13.94 -9.18 -4.19
N VAL A 101 12.83 -9.58 -4.79
CA VAL A 101 12.13 -10.83 -4.46
C VAL A 101 12.42 -11.83 -5.58
N PRO A 102 13.08 -12.96 -5.29
CA PRO A 102 13.26 -14.00 -6.29
C PRO A 102 11.90 -14.58 -6.66
N VAL A 103 11.63 -14.68 -7.96
CA VAL A 103 10.42 -15.34 -8.46
C VAL A 103 10.76 -16.82 -8.70
N PRO A 104 10.08 -17.77 -8.02
CA PRO A 104 10.25 -19.19 -8.29
C PRO A 104 9.95 -19.55 -9.76
N GLU A 105 10.64 -20.54 -10.31
CA GLU A 105 10.44 -20.97 -11.71
C GLU A 105 9.01 -21.49 -11.97
N ASP A 106 8.31 -21.94 -10.93
CA ASP A 106 6.95 -22.45 -10.97
C ASP A 106 5.87 -21.41 -10.64
N ALA A 107 6.24 -20.14 -10.45
CA ALA A 107 5.28 -19.07 -10.20
C ALA A 107 4.36 -18.89 -11.41
N GLN A 108 3.05 -19.11 -11.21
CA GLN A 108 2.02 -18.82 -12.22
C GLN A 108 1.77 -17.30 -12.24
N VAL A 109 2.05 -16.67 -13.38
CA VAL A 109 1.80 -15.24 -13.65
C VAL A 109 0.39 -15.02 -14.15
#